data_AF-A0A963LS36-F1
#
_entry.id   AF-A0A963LS36-F1
#
_cell.length_a   1.000
_cell.length_b   1.000
_cell.length_c   1.000
_cell.angle_alpha   90.00
_cell.angle_beta   90.00
_cell.angle_gamma   90.00
#
_symmetry.space_group_name_H-M   'P 1'
#
loop_
_entity.id
_entity.type
_entity.pdbx_description
1 polymer ?
#
loop_
_entity_poly.entity_id
_entity_poly.type
_entity_poly.pdbx_seq_one_letter_code
_entity_poly.pdbx_strand_id
1 'polypeptide(L)'
;TGSRAQARGPTLGSMAGHVMASVFHDTLQADVEQTARVTQTINRLPAAAASALPFKAVDVLAVAPTQSLDALAQKFTSELPAAIRHAMGALGVLKGSGGTLASYLLFEPRFVQSLMALGEHDALALKDELLELVLGA
;
A
#
# COMPACT_ATOMS: atom_id res chain seq x y z
N THR A 1 -31.19 -9.15 -30.78
CA THR A 1 -29.84 -8.88 -31.31
C THR A 1 -28.94 -8.54 -30.13
N GLY A 2 -28.09 -9.47 -29.70
CA GLY A 2 -27.30 -9.35 -28.47
C GLY A 2 -26.05 -8.50 -28.65
N SER A 3 -25.89 -7.46 -27.82
CA SER A 3 -24.69 -6.62 -27.76
C SER A 3 -23.55 -7.39 -27.12
N ARG A 4 -22.51 -7.74 -27.90
CA ARG A 4 -21.25 -8.29 -27.37
C ARG A 4 -20.50 -7.16 -26.68
N ALA A 5 -20.46 -7.19 -25.35
CA ALA A 5 -19.49 -6.43 -24.58
C ALA A 5 -18.08 -6.84 -25.06
N GLN A 6 -17.40 -5.94 -25.76
CA GLN A 6 -16.00 -6.12 -26.14
C GLN A 6 -15.17 -6.19 -24.85
N ALA A 7 -14.75 -7.40 -24.48
CA ALA A 7 -13.75 -7.59 -23.43
C ALA A 7 -12.42 -7.01 -23.93
N ARG A 8 -12.18 -5.72 -23.64
CA ARG A 8 -10.88 -5.09 -23.84
C ARG A 8 -9.90 -5.74 -22.87
N GLY A 9 -8.90 -6.44 -23.40
CA GLY A 9 -7.81 -7.00 -22.61
C GLY A 9 -7.06 -5.92 -21.81
N PRO A 10 -6.36 -6.31 -20.74
CA PRO A 10 -5.62 -5.37 -19.89
C PRO A 10 -4.61 -4.55 -20.70
N THR A 11 -4.56 -3.25 -20.42
CA THR A 11 -3.55 -2.35 -21.00
C THR A 11 -2.20 -2.57 -20.32
N LEU A 12 -1.11 -2.19 -20.98
CA LEU A 12 0.22 -2.22 -20.37
C LEU A 12 0.26 -1.39 -19.07
N GLY A 13 -0.44 -0.26 -19.05
CA GLY A 13 -0.67 0.55 -17.86
C GLY A 13 -1.33 -0.21 -16.71
N SER A 14 -2.42 -0.92 -16.97
CA SER A 14 -3.10 -1.72 -15.94
C SER A 14 -2.29 -2.92 -15.47
N MET A 15 -1.50 -3.53 -16.35
CA MET A 15 -0.59 -4.60 -15.96
C MET A 15 0.52 -4.06 -15.06
N ALA A 16 1.15 -2.94 -15.43
CA ALA A 16 2.20 -2.31 -14.64
C ALA A 16 1.67 -1.82 -13.28
N GLY A 17 0.48 -1.20 -13.25
CA GLY A 17 -0.17 -0.81 -12.00
C GLY A 17 -0.47 -2.00 -11.08
N HIS A 18 -0.96 -3.11 -11.66
CA HIS A 18 -1.22 -4.33 -10.90
C HIS A 18 0.06 -5.00 -10.37
N VAL A 19 1.13 -5.05 -11.18
CA VAL A 19 2.44 -5.56 -10.76
C VAL A 19 2.99 -4.71 -9.62
N MET A 20 2.91 -3.39 -9.68
CA MET A 20 3.37 -2.51 -8.60
C MET A 20 2.55 -2.72 -7.33
N ALA A 21 1.22 -2.77 -7.44
CA ALA A 21 0.35 -3.02 -6.29
C ALA A 21 0.64 -4.38 -5.62
N SER A 22 0.79 -5.44 -6.41
CA SER A 22 1.06 -6.80 -5.90
C SER A 22 2.46 -6.93 -5.31
N VAL A 23 3.50 -6.43 -5.98
CA VAL A 23 4.88 -6.53 -5.48
C VAL A 23 5.05 -5.79 -4.16
N PHE A 24 4.44 -4.62 -3.99
CA PHE A 24 4.60 -3.85 -2.75
C PHE A 24 3.65 -4.31 -1.63
N HIS A 25 2.38 -4.59 -1.93
CA HIS A 25 1.42 -4.89 -0.87
C HIS A 25 1.53 -6.35 -0.38
N ASP A 26 1.69 -7.30 -1.31
CA ASP A 26 1.67 -8.72 -0.95
C ASP A 26 2.94 -9.14 -0.21
N THR A 27 4.08 -8.52 -0.53
CA THR A 27 5.37 -8.81 0.15
C THR A 27 5.36 -8.29 1.59
N LEU A 28 4.88 -7.06 1.81
CA LEU A 28 4.78 -6.49 3.16
C LEU A 28 3.86 -7.31 4.07
N GLN A 29 2.73 -7.78 3.56
CA GLN A 29 1.82 -8.60 4.35
C GLN A 29 2.45 -9.96 4.70
N ALA A 30 3.13 -10.60 3.75
CA ALA A 30 3.84 -11.86 4.01
C ALA A 30 4.94 -11.68 5.07
N ASP A 31 5.69 -10.58 5.02
CA ASP A 31 6.73 -10.25 5.99
C ASP A 31 6.14 -10.05 7.39
N VAL A 32 5.05 -9.28 7.53
CA VAL A 32 4.34 -9.08 8.81
C VAL A 32 3.90 -10.41 9.40
N GLU A 33 3.25 -11.26 8.60
CA GLU A 33 2.81 -12.57 9.08
C GLU A 33 3.98 -13.48 9.46
N GLN A 34 5.09 -13.44 8.71
CA GLN A 34 6.28 -14.21 9.03
C GLN A 34 6.88 -13.76 10.36
N THR A 35 7.02 -12.45 10.59
CA THR A 35 7.51 -11.91 11.87
C THR A 35 6.58 -12.33 13.02
N ALA A 36 5.27 -12.19 12.85
CA ALA A 36 4.29 -12.60 13.87
C ALA A 36 4.41 -14.10 14.21
N ARG A 37 4.54 -14.96 13.19
CA ARG A 37 4.73 -16.41 13.38
C ARG A 37 6.03 -16.75 14.12
N VAL A 38 7.14 -16.09 13.76
CA VAL A 38 8.44 -16.29 14.42
C VAL A 38 8.38 -15.83 15.88
N THR A 39 7.86 -14.63 16.16
CA THR A 39 7.66 -14.11 17.52
C THR A 39 6.81 -15.07 18.35
N GLN A 40 5.67 -15.53 17.82
CA GLN A 40 4.81 -16.48 18.53
C GLN A 40 5.51 -17.81 18.83
N THR A 41 6.38 -18.27 17.94
CA THR A 41 7.15 -19.50 18.13
C THR A 41 8.18 -19.31 19.25
N ILE A 42 8.95 -18.22 19.23
CA ILE A 42 9.95 -17.90 20.26
C ILE A 42 9.30 -17.81 21.64
N ASN A 43 8.15 -17.12 21.74
CA ASN A 43 7.43 -16.92 23.00
C ASN A 43 6.86 -18.22 23.60
N ARG A 44 6.76 -19.31 22.83
CA ARG A 44 6.29 -20.63 23.30
C ARG A 44 7.43 -21.57 23.69
N LEU A 45 8.67 -21.24 23.36
CA LEU A 45 9.83 -22.08 23.68
C LEU A 45 10.27 -21.90 25.14
N PRO A 46 10.85 -22.94 25.76
CA PRO A 46 11.58 -22.77 27.01
C PRO A 46 12.70 -21.75 26.86
N ALA A 47 12.95 -20.94 27.90
CA ALA A 47 13.91 -19.83 27.84
C ALA A 47 15.32 -20.24 27.35
N ALA A 48 15.82 -21.41 27.76
CA ALA A 48 17.11 -21.92 27.31
C ALA A 48 17.16 -22.22 25.79
N ALA A 49 16.05 -22.70 25.22
CA ALA A 49 15.93 -22.95 23.79
C ALA A 49 15.74 -21.66 22.99
N ALA A 50 14.95 -20.72 23.52
CA ALA A 50 14.76 -19.40 22.91
C ALA A 50 16.08 -18.63 22.81
N SER A 51 16.88 -18.60 23.89
CA SER A 51 18.18 -17.92 23.94
C SER A 51 19.26 -18.54 23.04
N ALA A 52 19.08 -19.78 22.59
CA ALA A 52 20.00 -20.44 21.66
C ALA A 52 19.72 -20.09 20.19
N LEU A 53 18.57 -19.49 19.88
CA LEU A 53 18.20 -19.08 18.53
C LEU A 53 18.68 -17.65 18.26
N PRO A 54 19.10 -17.33 17.02
CA PRO A 54 19.55 -15.98 16.64
C PRO A 54 18.36 -15.03 16.35
N PHE A 55 17.25 -15.17 17.07
CA PHE A 55 16.02 -14.40 16.82
C PHE A 55 15.57 -13.69 18.09
N LYS A 56 14.98 -12.51 17.92
CA LYS A 56 14.34 -11.74 19.00
C LYS A 56 12.85 -11.66 18.72
N ALA A 57 12.04 -11.96 19.73
CA ALA A 57 10.61 -11.67 19.69
C ALA A 57 10.39 -10.15 19.57
N VAL A 58 9.59 -9.75 18.59
CA VAL A 58 9.23 -8.35 18.35
C VAL A 58 7.74 -8.25 18.09
N ASP A 59 7.13 -7.17 18.58
CA ASP A 59 5.76 -6.79 18.28
C ASP A 59 5.72 -5.99 16.98
N VAL A 60 4.66 -6.21 16.20
CA VAL A 60 4.47 -5.57 14.89
C VAL A 60 3.06 -4.99 14.85
N LEU A 61 2.98 -3.69 14.61
CA LEU A 61 1.74 -3.01 14.28
C LEU A 61 1.72 -2.70 12.79
N ALA A 62 0.80 -3.33 12.05
CA ALA A 62 0.61 -3.08 10.63
C ALA A 62 -0.48 -2.03 10.42
N VAL A 63 -0.13 -0.91 9.80
CA VAL A 63 -1.07 0.17 9.47
C VAL A 63 -1.35 0.16 7.97
N ALA A 64 -2.62 0.08 7.61
CA ALA A 64 -3.09 0.16 6.24
C ALA A 64 -3.94 1.42 6.05
N PRO A 65 -3.88 2.07 4.87
CA PRO A 65 -4.68 3.26 4.63
C PRO A 65 -6.17 2.94 4.66
N THR A 66 -6.97 3.76 5.34
CA THR A 66 -8.43 3.55 5.42
C THR A 66 -9.14 3.85 4.10
N GLN A 67 -8.47 4.54 3.18
CA GLN A 67 -8.98 4.91 1.87
C GLN A 67 -8.04 4.43 0.75
N SER A 68 -8.62 4.08 -0.40
CA SER A 68 -7.84 3.73 -1.59
C SER A 68 -7.00 4.91 -2.07
N LEU A 69 -5.67 4.74 -2.07
CA LEU A 69 -4.73 5.74 -2.58
C LEU A 69 -4.94 6.01 -4.07
N ASP A 70 -5.36 5.00 -4.82
CA ASP A 70 -5.68 5.12 -6.25
C ASP A 70 -6.91 6.01 -6.48
N ALA A 71 -7.96 5.81 -5.68
CA ALA A 71 -9.15 6.65 -5.72
C ALA A 71 -8.84 8.09 -5.28
N LEU A 72 -7.92 8.25 -4.32
CA LEU A 72 -7.44 9.57 -3.90
C LEU A 72 -6.67 10.25 -5.04
N ALA A 73 -5.69 9.58 -5.65
CA ALA A 73 -4.87 10.10 -6.74
C ALA A 73 -5.68 10.49 -7.98
N GLN A 74 -6.74 9.73 -8.30
CA GLN A 74 -7.65 10.07 -9.41
C GLN A 74 -8.17 11.50 -9.33
N LYS A 75 -8.50 11.98 -8.12
CA LYS A 75 -9.03 13.34 -7.88
C LYS A 75 -8.04 14.46 -8.26
N PHE A 76 -6.76 14.13 -8.35
CA PHE A 76 -5.65 15.07 -8.56
C PHE A 76 -4.92 14.84 -9.89
N THR A 77 -5.36 13.89 -10.72
CA THR A 77 -4.76 13.57 -12.04
C THR A 77 -4.65 14.80 -12.95
N SER A 78 -5.54 15.78 -12.81
CA SER A 78 -5.51 17.04 -13.57
C SER A 78 -4.32 17.93 -13.21
N GLU A 79 -3.75 17.79 -12.01
CA GLU A 79 -2.62 18.58 -11.52
C GLU A 79 -1.28 18.09 -12.11
N LEU A 80 -1.22 16.87 -12.64
CA LEU A 80 -0.02 16.34 -13.27
C LEU A 80 0.48 17.24 -14.40
N PRO A 81 1.80 17.43 -14.55
CA PRO A 81 2.39 18.09 -15.71
C PRO A 81 1.90 17.47 -17.03
N ALA A 82 1.68 18.31 -18.04
CA ALA A 82 1.10 17.88 -19.32
C ALA A 82 1.88 16.72 -19.96
N ALA A 83 3.22 16.75 -19.90
CA ALA A 83 4.07 15.68 -20.39
C ALA A 83 3.77 14.32 -19.75
N ILE A 84 3.55 14.29 -18.43
CA ILE A 84 3.22 13.07 -17.69
C ILE A 84 1.82 12.57 -18.07
N ARG A 85 0.83 13.47 -18.15
CA ARG A 85 -0.53 13.10 -18.60
C ARG A 85 -0.53 12.52 -20.01
N HIS A 86 0.24 13.10 -20.93
CA HIS A 86 0.38 12.59 -22.29
C HIS A 86 1.06 11.23 -22.34
N ALA A 87 2.13 11.02 -21.57
CA ALA A 87 2.78 9.71 -21.44
C ALA A 87 1.81 8.65 -20.90
N MET A 88 1.05 8.97 -19.85
CA MET A 88 0.02 8.08 -19.29
C MET A 88 -1.10 7.78 -20.29
N GLY A 89 -1.50 8.76 -21.11
CA GLY A 89 -2.45 8.58 -22.19
C GLY A 89 -1.95 7.64 -23.28
N ALA A 90 -0.69 7.79 -23.68
CA ALA A 90 -0.04 6.91 -24.67
C ALA A 90 0.07 5.46 -24.18
N LEU A 91 0.26 5.27 -22.87
CA LEU A 91 0.32 3.95 -22.23
C LEU A 91 -1.07 3.32 -21.96
N GLY A 92 -2.16 4.02 -22.29
CA GLY A 92 -3.53 3.54 -22.07
C GLY A 92 -4.01 3.58 -20.62
N VAL A 93 -3.20 4.15 -19.71
CA VAL A 93 -3.45 4.23 -18.26
C VAL A 93 -4.69 5.09 -17.95
N LEU A 94 -4.92 6.15 -18.73
CA LEU A 94 -6.08 7.03 -18.55
C LEU A 94 -7.43 6.36 -18.94
N LYS A 95 -7.41 5.21 -19.63
CA LYS A 95 -8.63 4.47 -20.06
C LYS A 95 -9.00 3.29 -19.15
N GLY A 96 -8.18 3.00 -18.14
CA GLY A 96 -8.43 1.96 -17.13
C GLY A 96 -7.31 1.92 -16.09
N SER A 97 -7.66 1.85 -14.80
CA SER A 97 -6.74 1.88 -13.65
C SER A 97 -5.83 3.12 -13.53
N GLY A 98 -6.24 4.25 -14.11
CA GLY A 98 -5.44 5.48 -14.10
C GLY A 98 -5.00 5.97 -12.73
N GLY A 99 -5.78 5.63 -11.68
CA GLY A 99 -5.44 5.91 -10.29
C GLY A 99 -4.22 5.21 -9.76
N THR A 100 -3.94 3.97 -10.19
CA THR A 100 -2.84 3.17 -9.64
C THR A 100 -1.49 3.72 -10.06
N LEU A 101 -1.28 4.01 -11.34
CA LEU A 101 -0.02 4.65 -11.77
C LEU A 101 0.05 6.12 -11.34
N ALA A 102 -1.09 6.82 -11.27
CA ALA A 102 -1.13 8.17 -10.74
C ALA A 102 -0.69 8.22 -9.27
N SER A 103 -1.16 7.30 -8.41
CA SER A 103 -0.83 7.31 -6.98
C SER A 103 0.67 7.16 -6.71
N TYR A 104 1.43 6.54 -7.63
CA TYR A 104 2.89 6.42 -7.54
C TYR A 104 3.68 7.56 -8.22
N LEU A 105 3.11 8.28 -9.19
CA LEU A 105 3.81 9.33 -9.95
C LEU A 105 3.45 10.74 -9.50
N LEU A 106 2.31 10.90 -8.86
CA LEU A 106 1.77 12.19 -8.45
C LEU A 106 2.50 12.65 -7.18
N PHE A 107 3.38 13.63 -7.32
CA PHE A 107 4.03 14.34 -6.21
C PHE A 107 3.57 15.80 -6.15
N GLU A 108 2.34 16.07 -6.59
CA GLU A 108 1.77 17.42 -6.59
C GLU A 108 1.35 17.85 -5.17
N PRO A 109 1.56 19.13 -4.79
CA PRO A 109 1.39 19.58 -3.41
C PRO A 109 0.05 19.23 -2.78
N ARG A 110 -1.07 19.34 -3.52
CA ARG A 110 -2.41 19.08 -2.97
C ARG A 110 -2.66 17.59 -2.75
N PHE A 111 -2.11 16.73 -3.59
CA PHE A 111 -2.18 15.29 -3.38
C PHE A 111 -1.34 14.86 -2.19
N VAL A 112 -0.10 15.36 -2.07
CA VAL A 112 0.77 15.07 -0.92
C VAL A 112 0.12 15.54 0.39
N GLN A 113 -0.48 16.72 0.42
CA GLN A 113 -1.25 17.20 1.58
C GLN A 113 -2.42 16.28 1.91
N SER A 114 -3.12 15.78 0.90
CA SER A 114 -4.24 14.84 1.11
C SER A 114 -3.76 13.48 1.63
N LEU A 115 -2.60 13.00 1.19
CA LEU A 115 -1.97 11.79 1.72
C LEU A 115 -1.55 11.96 3.18
N MET A 116 -0.95 13.10 3.52
CA MET A 116 -0.57 13.39 4.91
C MET A 116 -1.79 13.46 5.82
N ALA A 117 -2.87 14.12 5.38
CA ALA A 117 -4.11 14.19 6.15
C ALA A 117 -4.76 12.82 6.35
N LEU A 118 -4.73 11.95 5.32
CA LEU A 118 -5.18 10.56 5.45
C LEU A 118 -4.32 9.79 6.46
N GLY A 119 -3.00 9.89 6.35
CA GLY A 119 -2.07 9.23 7.27
C GLY A 119 -2.21 9.72 8.73
N GLU A 120 -2.42 11.02 8.93
CA GLU A 120 -2.70 11.59 10.25
C GLU A 120 -4.00 11.03 10.83
N HIS A 121 -5.07 10.98 10.04
CA HIS A 121 -6.34 10.41 10.46
C HIS A 121 -6.20 8.94 10.86
N ASP A 122 -5.53 8.15 10.01
CA ASP A 122 -5.34 6.71 10.23
C ASP A 122 -4.47 6.44 11.46
N ALA A 123 -3.40 7.23 11.67
CA ALA A 123 -2.55 7.14 12.85
C ALA A 123 -3.29 7.55 14.13
N LEU A 124 -4.11 8.60 14.09
CA LEU A 124 -4.91 9.02 15.24
C LEU A 124 -5.97 8.00 15.63
N ALA A 125 -6.54 7.29 14.65
CA ALA A 125 -7.49 6.20 14.92
C ALA A 125 -6.83 5.02 15.66
N LEU A 126 -5.53 4.79 15.44
CA LEU A 126 -4.73 3.74 16.07
C LEU A 126 -3.82 4.27 17.18
N LYS A 127 -4.14 5.44 17.74
CA LYS A 127 -3.27 6.15 18.68
C LYS A 127 -2.86 5.29 19.88
N ASP A 128 -3.80 4.58 20.49
CA ASP A 128 -3.53 3.83 21.71
C ASP A 128 -2.58 2.65 21.43
N GLU A 129 -2.81 1.91 20.35
CA GLU A 129 -1.93 0.82 19.88
C GLU A 129 -0.52 1.33 19.51
N LEU A 130 -0.44 2.50 18.86
CA LEU A 130 0.84 3.14 18.54
C LEU A 130 1.61 3.57 19.79
N LEU A 131 0.91 4.13 20.79
CA LEU A 131 1.53 4.52 22.05
C LEU A 131 2.00 3.29 22.84
N GLU A 132 1.22 2.21 22.86
CA GLU A 132 1.62 0.94 23.48
C GLU A 132 2.90 0.39 22.83
N LEU A 133 2.94 0.33 21.49
CA LEU A 133 4.10 -0.17 20.74
C LEU A 133 5.36 0.68 20.98
N VAL A 134 5.24 2.01 20.98
CA VAL A 134 6.39 2.93 21.07
C VAL A 134 6.88 3.10 22.50
N LEU A 135 5.98 3.13 23.49
CA LEU A 135 6.31 3.40 24.88
C LEU A 135 6.52 2.13 25.71
N GLY A 136 6.12 0.96 25.21
CA GLY A 136 6.31 -0.33 25.88
C GLY A 136 5.57 -0.43 27.22
N ALA A 137 4.25 -0.20 27.18
CA ALA A 137 3.38 -0.35 28.35
C ALA A 137 3.26 -1.83 28.80
#